data_AF-A0A257PBC9-F1
#
_entry.id   AF-A0A257PBC9-F1
#
_cell.length_a   1.000
_cell.length_b   1.000
_cell.length_c   1.000
_cell.angle_alpha   90.00
_cell.angle_beta   90.00
_cell.angle_gamma   90.00
#
_symmetry.space_group_name_H-M   'P 1'
#
loop_
_entity.id
_entity.type
_entity.pdbx_description
1 polymer ?
#
loop_
_entity_poly.entity_id
_entity_poly.type
_entity_poly.pdbx_seq_one_letter_code
_entity_poly.pdbx_strand_id
1 'polypeptide(L)'
;MTINVKEDEWMRVGAWVYDNFDTVSGVSFLPFSEHTYRQAPYQECDEQTYNDMVKRMPQDIDWGLLSAYEKTDMTTGSQEYACAAGFCEIV
;
A
#
# COMPACT_ATOMS: atom_id res chain seq x y z
N MET A 1 -7.00 8.49 -9.09
CA MET A 1 -6.17 7.37 -9.60
C MET A 1 -4.71 7.79 -9.53
N THR A 2 -3.80 6.90 -9.08
CA THR A 2 -2.37 7.21 -8.96
C THR A 2 -1.58 6.40 -9.98
N ILE A 3 -0.73 7.08 -10.75
CA ILE A 3 0.08 6.49 -11.82
C ILE A 3 1.54 6.73 -11.46
N ASN A 4 2.32 5.65 -11.40
CA ASN A 4 3.77 5.75 -11.24
C ASN A 4 4.41 5.90 -12.63
N VAL A 5 5.27 6.91 -12.81
CA VAL A 5 5.86 7.29 -14.10
C VAL A 5 7.37 7.15 -14.04
N LYS A 6 7.97 6.44 -14.99
CA LYS A 6 9.44 6.34 -15.10
C LYS A 6 10.03 7.63 -15.65
N GLU A 7 11.32 7.86 -15.38
CA GLU A 7 11.98 9.11 -15.72
C GLU A 7 11.92 9.43 -17.24
N ASP A 8 12.03 8.41 -18.08
CA ASP A 8 11.99 8.53 -19.54
C ASP A 8 10.57 8.72 -20.11
N GLU A 9 9.53 8.53 -19.29
CA GLU A 9 8.13 8.60 -19.72
C GLU A 9 7.49 9.97 -19.50
N TRP A 10 8.09 10.82 -18.66
CA TRP A 10 7.49 12.10 -18.23
C TRP A 10 7.05 12.99 -19.38
N MET A 11 7.88 13.13 -20.41
CA MET A 11 7.56 13.98 -21.56
C MET A 11 6.34 13.47 -22.32
N ARG A 12 6.20 12.14 -22.45
CA ARG A 12 5.08 11.50 -23.13
C ARG A 12 3.79 11.65 -22.31
N VAL A 13 3.88 11.47 -21.00
CA VAL A 13 2.74 11.63 -20.09
C VAL A 13 2.23 13.08 -20.12
N GLY A 14 3.12 14.07 -20.10
CA GLY A 14 2.74 15.48 -20.19
C GLY A 14 1.97 15.81 -21.47
N ALA A 15 2.47 15.35 -22.63
CA ALA A 15 1.79 15.53 -23.91
C ALA A 15 0.40 14.85 -23.91
N TRP A 16 0.31 13.63 -23.39
CA TRP A 16 -0.95 12.89 -23.34
C TRP A 16 -2.00 13.58 -22.46
N VAL A 17 -1.60 14.11 -21.30
CA VAL A 17 -2.51 14.85 -20.41
C VAL A 17 -3.03 16.11 -21.09
N TYR A 18 -2.18 16.81 -21.83
CA TYR A 18 -2.60 18.00 -22.59
C TYR A 18 -3.67 17.66 -23.64
N ASP A 19 -3.47 16.58 -24.40
CA ASP A 19 -4.41 16.14 -25.44
C ASP A 19 -5.73 15.63 -24.86
N ASN A 20 -5.75 15.21 -23.59
CA ASN A 20 -6.90 14.57 -22.94
C ASN A 20 -7.46 15.42 -21.78
N PHE A 21 -7.11 16.70 -21.71
CA PHE A 21 -7.39 17.55 -20.55
C PHE A 21 -8.89 17.62 -20.19
N ASP A 22 -9.77 17.63 -21.19
CA ASP A 22 -11.22 17.67 -21.00
C ASP A 22 -11.82 16.33 -20.47
N THR A 23 -11.07 15.24 -20.57
CA THR A 23 -11.52 13.88 -20.16
C THR A 23 -10.91 13.42 -18.85
N VAL A 24 -9.78 13.98 -18.45
CA VAL A 24 -9.05 13.55 -17.26
C VAL A 24 -9.58 14.28 -16.03
N SER A 25 -10.06 13.52 -15.04
CA SER A 25 -10.46 14.05 -13.72
C SER A 25 -9.75 13.31 -12.60
N GLY A 26 -9.03 14.03 -11.73
CA GLY A 26 -8.47 13.49 -10.48
C GLY A 26 -7.37 12.43 -10.66
N VAL A 27 -6.30 12.77 -11.39
CA VAL A 27 -5.12 11.92 -11.58
C VAL A 27 -3.93 12.46 -10.78
N SER A 28 -3.22 11.57 -10.10
CA SER A 28 -1.97 11.86 -9.40
C SER A 28 -0.84 11.09 -10.08
N PHE A 29 0.24 11.79 -10.41
CA PHE A 29 1.44 11.20 -10.98
C PHE A 29 2.53 11.18 -9.91
N LEU A 30 3.13 10.02 -9.68
CA LEU A 30 4.25 9.84 -8.78
C LEU A 30 5.47 9.33 -9.57
N PRO A 31 6.69 9.76 -9.23
CA PRO A 31 7.89 9.17 -9.82
C PRO A 31 7.99 7.70 -9.44
N PHE A 32 8.29 6.86 -10.42
CA PHE A 32 8.57 5.45 -10.21
C PHE A 32 9.92 5.34 -9.48
N SER A 33 9.86 5.29 -8.14
CA SER A 33 11.05 5.10 -7.33
C SER A 33 11.21 3.62 -6.99
N GLU A 34 12.29 3.01 -7.49
CA GLU A 34 12.74 1.68 -7.05
C GLU A 34 13.48 1.81 -5.71
N HIS A 35 12.77 2.18 -4.65
CA HIS A 35 13.32 2.04 -3.31
C HIS A 35 13.21 0.58 -2.89
N THR A 36 14.29 -0.18 -3.11
CA THR A 36 14.46 -1.52 -2.53
C THR A 36 14.65 -1.39 -1.02
N TYR A 37 13.55 -1.27 -0.29
CA TYR A 37 13.58 -1.49 1.15
C TYR A 37 14.02 -2.94 1.40
N ARG A 38 14.85 -3.16 2.43
CA ARG A 38 15.31 -4.51 2.80
C ARG A 38 14.16 -5.49 3.05
N GLN A 39 13.02 -4.96 3.51
CA GLN A 39 11.76 -5.68 3.61
C GLN A 39 10.70 -4.84 2.90
N ALA A 40 10.72 -4.86 1.57
CA ALA A 40 9.63 -4.27 0.81
C ALA A 40 8.34 -5.05 1.10
N PRO A 41 7.19 -4.36 1.28
CA PRO A 41 5.91 -5.02 1.52
C PRO A 41 5.49 -5.92 0.34
N TYR A 42 5.94 -5.59 -0.87
CA TYR A 42 5.76 -6.38 -2.07
C TYR A 42 7.10 -6.58 -2.77
N GLN A 43 7.31 -7.77 -3.30
CA GLN A 43 8.48 -8.12 -4.07
C GLN A 43 8.04 -8.84 -5.35
N GLU A 44 8.57 -8.38 -6.48
CA GLU A 44 8.34 -9.05 -7.77
C GLU A 44 8.97 -10.45 -7.75
N CYS A 45 8.23 -11.43 -8.27
CA CYS A 45 8.71 -12.80 -8.44
C CYS A 45 8.17 -13.37 -9.76
N ASP A 46 8.88 -14.36 -10.32
CA ASP A 46 8.38 -15.10 -11.47
C ASP A 46 7.25 -16.07 -11.07
N GLU A 47 6.48 -16.50 -12.07
CA GLU A 47 5.33 -17.39 -11.87
C GLU A 47 5.71 -18.71 -11.21
N GLN A 48 6.89 -19.25 -11.54
CA GLN A 48 7.36 -20.51 -10.98
C GLN A 48 7.62 -20.37 -9.46
N THR A 49 8.31 -19.30 -9.08
CA THR A 49 8.60 -18.92 -7.69
C THR A 49 7.32 -18.71 -6.92
N TYR A 50 6.36 -17.97 -7.48
CA TYR A 50 5.04 -17.80 -6.88
C TYR A 50 4.35 -19.15 -6.63
N ASN A 51 4.27 -20.01 -7.64
CA ASN A 51 3.60 -21.31 -7.54
C ASN A 51 4.27 -22.23 -6.50
N ASP A 52 5.60 -22.20 -6.40
CA ASP A 52 6.34 -22.98 -5.41
C ASP A 52 6.15 -22.44 -3.99
N MET A 53 6.08 -21.11 -3.81
CA MET A 53 5.80 -20.49 -2.52
C MET A 53 4.37 -20.77 -2.05
N VAL A 54 3.38 -20.69 -2.94
CA VAL A 54 1.98 -21.01 -2.63
C VAL A 54 1.83 -22.46 -2.16
N LYS A 55 2.52 -23.41 -2.78
CA LYS A 55 2.51 -24.82 -2.34
C LYS A 55 3.11 -25.03 -0.95
N ARG A 56 4.07 -24.18 -0.55
CA ARG A 56 4.70 -24.23 0.79
C ARG A 56 3.85 -23.55 1.86
N MET A 57 2.86 -22.74 1.47
CA MET A 57 2.02 -22.03 2.42
C MET A 57 1.09 -23.02 3.14
N PRO A 58 1.02 -22.99 4.49
CA PRO A 58 0.11 -23.84 5.23
C PRO A 58 -1.34 -23.53 4.82
N GLN A 59 -2.14 -24.58 4.63
CA GLN A 59 -3.56 -24.44 4.27
C GLN A 59 -4.40 -24.01 5.47
N ASP A 60 -4.06 -24.54 6.65
CA ASP A 60 -4.71 -24.21 7.92
C ASP A 60 -3.72 -23.47 8.80
N ILE A 61 -4.11 -22.28 9.25
CA ILE A 61 -3.34 -21.46 10.18
C ILE A 61 -4.12 -21.47 11.51
N ASP A 62 -3.50 -21.99 12.57
CA ASP A 62 -4.06 -21.89 13.92
C ASP A 62 -3.82 -20.48 14.46
N TRP A 63 -4.81 -19.62 14.27
CA TRP A 63 -4.80 -18.24 14.76
C TRP A 63 -4.79 -18.14 16.29
N GLY A 64 -5.16 -19.20 17.02
CA GLY A 64 -5.08 -19.23 18.48
C GLY A 64 -3.65 -19.13 19.01
N LEU A 65 -2.67 -19.60 18.23
CA LEU A 65 -1.24 -19.52 18.55
C LEU A 65 -0.71 -18.08 18.54
N LEU A 66 -1.39 -17.13 17.89
CA LEU A 66 -0.98 -15.72 17.92
C LEU A 66 -0.88 -15.18 19.35
N SER A 67 -1.77 -15.61 20.24
CA SER A 67 -1.75 -15.23 21.66
C SER A 67 -0.44 -15.57 22.39
N ALA A 68 0.33 -16.56 21.90
CA ALA A 68 1.64 -16.88 22.44
C ALA A 68 2.72 -15.83 22.07
N TYR A 69 2.51 -15.11 20.96
CA TYR A 69 3.42 -14.09 20.43
C TYR A 69 2.96 -12.66 20.81
N GLU A 70 1.66 -12.41 20.83
CA GLU A 70 1.02 -11.14 21.20
C GLU A 70 0.83 -11.03 22.73
N LYS A 71 1.95 -11.05 23.47
CA LYS A 71 1.92 -11.06 24.95
C LYS A 71 1.45 -9.74 25.57
N THR A 72 1.54 -8.66 24.82
CA THR A 72 1.17 -7.32 25.23
C THR A 72 0.32 -6.71 24.13
N ASP A 73 -0.83 -6.21 24.54
CA ASP A 73 -1.68 -5.42 23.67
C ASP A 73 -0.98 -4.09 23.34
N MET A 74 -0.50 -3.96 22.10
CA MET A 74 0.06 -2.72 21.57
C MET A 74 -0.99 -1.89 20.83
N THR A 75 -2.25 -2.33 20.85
CA THR A 75 -3.41 -1.58 20.38
C THR A 75 -3.77 -0.53 21.44
N THR A 76 -2.84 0.39 21.71
CA THR A 76 -3.25 1.74 22.06
C THR A 76 -4.00 2.26 20.86
N GLY A 77 -5.32 2.03 20.82
CA GLY A 77 -6.20 2.87 20.03
C GLY A 77 -5.79 4.29 20.37
N SER A 78 -5.30 5.03 19.38
CA SER A 78 -4.99 6.42 19.60
C SER A 78 -6.29 7.01 20.14
N GLN A 79 -6.33 7.30 21.43
CA GLN A 79 -7.32 8.20 22.01
C GLN A 79 -6.96 9.61 21.51
N GLU A 80 -6.86 9.74 20.20
CA GLU A 80 -6.90 11.02 19.55
C GLU A 80 -8.35 11.42 19.61
N TYR A 81 -8.60 12.51 20.30
CA TYR A 81 -9.90 13.11 20.29
C TYR A 81 -10.37 13.27 18.84
N ALA A 82 -11.49 12.61 18.49
CA ALA A 82 -12.18 12.85 17.24
C ALA A 82 -12.87 14.22 17.33
N CYS A 83 -12.10 15.30 17.41
CA CYS A 83 -12.63 16.65 17.53
C CYS A 83 -13.16 17.10 16.17
N ALA A 84 -14.46 16.88 15.93
CA ALA A 84 -15.19 17.57 14.90
C ALA A 84 -15.81 18.83 15.52
N ALA A 85 -15.47 20.00 14.98
CA ALA A 85 -16.14 21.27 15.26
C ALA A 85 -16.32 21.61 16.77
N GLY A 86 -15.26 21.43 17.58
CA GLY A 86 -15.24 21.89 18.97
C GLY A 86 -15.91 20.96 19.99
N PHE A 87 -16.38 19.78 19.58
CA PHE A 87 -16.80 18.71 20.48
C PHE A 87 -15.81 17.56 20.36
N CYS A 88 -15.23 17.15 21.49
CA CYS A 88 -14.32 16.02 21.57
C CYS A 88 -14.99 14.97 22.46
N GLU A 89 -15.42 13.87 21.85
CA GLU A 89 -15.98 12.71 22.55
C GLU A 89 -14.89 11.65 22.71
N ILE A 90 -14.94 10.89 23.81
CA ILE A 90 -14.06 9.73 24.01
C ILE A 90 -14.62 8.58 23.17
N VAL A 91 -13.80 8.03 22.27
CA VAL A 91 -14.05 6.79 21.54
C VAL A 91 -13.01 5.76 21.97
#